data_AF-A0A3B1DCF2-F1
#
_entry.id   AF-A0A3B1DCF2-F1
#
_cell.length_a   1.000
_cell.length_b   1.000
_cell.length_c   1.000
_cell.angle_alpha   90.00
_cell.angle_beta   90.00
_cell.angle_gamma   90.00
#
_symmetry.space_group_name_H-M   'P 1'
#
loop_
_entity.id
_entity.type
_entity.pdbx_description
1 polymer ?
#
loop_
_entity_poly.entity_id
_entity_poly.type
_entity_poly.pdbx_seq_one_letter_code
_entity_poly.pdbx_strand_id
1 'polypeptide(L)'
;MQSPRKEVCPKPFGKDYGKLVVLWDGTVIPCCVDYNATLTLGNAWNEKVTDLWQGAAIDSLRQQHLSGGFPGVCVNCNECETEKTTKRFFFATPAGVKT
;
A
#
# COMPACT_ATOMS: atom_id res chain seq x y z
N MET A 1 18.46 -9.34 2.39
CA MET A 1 17.27 -9.99 3.01
C MET A 1 16.35 -8.88 3.50
N GLN A 2 15.12 -8.80 3.00
CA GLN A 2 14.15 -7.82 3.49
C GLN A 2 13.71 -8.25 4.90
N SER A 3 13.74 -7.33 5.85
CA SER A 3 13.33 -7.57 7.23
C SER A 3 11.84 -7.31 7.41
N PRO A 4 11.15 -7.97 8.37
CA PRO A 4 9.74 -7.73 8.62
C PRO A 4 9.45 -6.26 8.97
N ARG A 5 8.33 -5.77 8.43
CA ARG A 5 7.72 -4.47 8.70
C ARG A 5 7.36 -4.35 10.19
N LYS A 6 7.65 -3.18 10.76
CA LYS A 6 7.28 -2.80 12.12
C LYS A 6 6.29 -1.64 12.16
N GLU A 7 6.31 -0.80 11.13
CA GLU A 7 5.51 0.41 11.05
C GLU A 7 4.28 0.23 10.16
N VAL A 8 3.20 0.92 10.51
CA VAL A 8 1.97 0.99 9.73
C VAL A 8 2.28 1.45 8.30
N CYS A 9 1.81 0.69 7.32
CA CYS A 9 1.93 1.10 5.92
C CYS A 9 0.97 2.27 5.67
N PRO A 10 1.41 3.40 5.10
CA PRO A 10 0.52 4.54 4.84
C PRO A 10 -0.44 4.32 3.66
N LYS A 11 -0.17 3.34 2.78
CA LYS A 11 -0.93 3.11 1.54
C LYS A 11 -2.43 2.84 1.78
N PRO A 12 -2.84 1.94 2.71
CA PRO A 12 -4.26 1.69 2.98
C PRO A 12 -5.00 2.87 3.64
N PHE A 13 -4.29 3.94 4.03
CA PHE A 13 -4.85 5.10 4.74
C PHE A 13 -4.91 6.36 3.86
N GLY A 14 -4.46 6.30 2.61
CA GLY A 14 -4.48 7.47 1.73
C GLY A 14 -3.44 8.55 2.07
N LYS A 15 -2.54 8.32 3.04
CA LYS A 15 -1.54 9.31 3.45
C LYS A 15 -0.41 9.38 2.42
N ASP A 16 -0.13 10.59 1.93
CA ASP A 16 0.88 10.99 0.93
C ASP A 16 0.72 10.41 -0.49
N TYR A 17 0.57 9.08 -0.63
CA TYR A 17 0.52 8.37 -1.92
C TYR A 17 -0.34 7.11 -1.90
N GLY A 18 -1.34 7.01 -1.01
CA GLY A 18 -2.26 5.88 -0.98
C GLY A 18 -3.14 5.87 -2.22
N LYS A 19 -3.06 4.79 -3.01
CA LYS A 19 -3.77 4.65 -4.28
C LYS A 19 -4.57 3.36 -4.25
N LEU A 20 -5.87 3.47 -4.42
CA LEU A 20 -6.60 2.35 -4.99
C LEU A 20 -6.08 2.11 -6.39
N VAL A 21 -5.86 0.85 -6.72
CA VAL A 21 -5.48 0.41 -8.05
C VAL A 21 -6.62 -0.42 -8.58
N VAL A 22 -7.11 -0.07 -9.77
CA VAL A 22 -8.06 -0.88 -10.53
C VAL A 22 -7.24 -1.69 -11.53
N LEU A 23 -7.31 -3.02 -11.41
CA LEU A 23 -6.67 -3.96 -12.33
C LEU A 23 -7.45 -4.05 -13.65
N TRP A 24 -6.86 -4.72 -14.63
CA TRP A 24 -7.41 -4.81 -15.99
C TRP A 24 -8.80 -5.49 -16.05
N ASP A 25 -9.11 -6.35 -15.09
CA ASP A 25 -10.37 -7.07 -14.94
C ASP A 25 -11.38 -6.35 -14.01
N GLY A 26 -11.10 -5.10 -13.66
CA GLY A 26 -11.92 -4.29 -12.76
C GLY A 26 -11.67 -4.55 -11.27
N THR A 27 -10.85 -5.53 -10.89
CA THR A 27 -10.54 -5.81 -9.49
C THR A 27 -9.86 -4.61 -8.84
N VAL A 28 -10.35 -4.19 -7.67
CA VAL A 28 -9.83 -3.03 -6.93
C VAL A 28 -8.99 -3.50 -5.75
N ILE A 29 -7.74 -3.03 -5.68
CA ILE A 29 -6.77 -3.37 -4.63
C ILE A 29 -6.22 -2.10 -3.96
N PRO A 30 -5.76 -2.18 -2.69
CA PRO A 30 -5.33 -1.02 -1.91
C PRO A 30 -3.87 -0.60 -2.15
N CYS A 31 -3.13 -1.34 -2.99
CA CYS A 31 -1.70 -1.10 -3.19
C CYS A 31 -1.20 -1.72 -4.50
N CYS A 32 -0.36 -0.99 -5.26
CA CYS A 32 0.19 -1.44 -6.54
C CYS A 32 1.19 -2.60 -6.44
N VAL A 33 1.78 -2.86 -5.27
CA VAL A 33 2.68 -4.02 -5.06
C VAL A 33 1.91 -5.33 -4.91
N ASP A 34 0.60 -5.30 -4.68
CA ASP A 34 -0.25 -6.49 -4.60
C ASP A 34 -0.70 -6.95 -6.00
N TYR A 35 0.27 -7.26 -6.87
CA TYR A 35 0.04 -7.69 -8.25
C TYR A 35 -0.89 -8.92 -8.35
N ASN A 36 -0.85 -9.81 -7.35
CA ASN A 36 -1.66 -11.03 -7.30
C ASN A 36 -3.06 -10.80 -6.70
N ALA A 37 -3.45 -9.55 -6.42
CA ALA A 37 -4.74 -9.17 -5.88
C ALA A 37 -5.15 -9.91 -4.59
N THR A 38 -4.18 -10.19 -3.72
CA THR A 38 -4.42 -10.90 -2.45
C THR A 38 -5.20 -10.06 -1.43
N LEU A 39 -5.25 -8.74 -1.63
CA LEU A 39 -5.95 -7.76 -0.80
C LEU A 39 -7.14 -7.13 -1.57
N THR A 40 -7.91 -7.95 -2.28
CA THR A 40 -9.07 -7.47 -3.06
C THR A 40 -10.10 -6.75 -2.18
N LEU A 41 -10.56 -5.58 -2.65
CA LEU A 41 -11.61 -4.79 -2.00
C LEU A 41 -12.98 -4.99 -2.66
N GLY A 42 -13.01 -5.28 -3.96
CA GLY A 42 -14.22 -5.43 -4.77
C GLY A 42 -13.92 -5.27 -6.26
N ASN A 43 -14.94 -5.01 -7.08
CA ASN A 43 -14.77 -4.83 -8.53
C ASN A 43 -15.46 -3.55 -9.06
N ALA A 44 -14.70 -2.70 -9.75
CA ALA A 44 -15.14 -1.40 -10.25
C ALA A 44 -16.15 -1.46 -11.40
N TRP A 45 -16.40 -2.63 -12.00
CA TRP A 45 -17.48 -2.81 -12.96
C TRP A 45 -18.85 -2.85 -12.30
N ASN A 46 -18.91 -3.26 -11.03
CA ASN A 46 -20.16 -3.48 -10.30
C ASN A 46 -20.35 -2.50 -9.12
N GLU A 47 -19.26 -1.94 -8.59
CA GLU A 47 -19.25 -1.17 -7.35
C GLU A 47 -18.56 0.19 -7.53
N LYS A 48 -19.02 1.21 -6.80
CA LYS A 48 -18.34 2.50 -6.79
C LYS A 48 -17.03 2.40 -6.03
N VAL A 49 -15.96 2.90 -6.64
CA VAL A 49 -14.62 2.92 -6.02
C VAL A 49 -14.62 3.65 -4.66
N THR A 50 -15.47 4.68 -4.49
CA THR A 50 -15.64 5.38 -3.21
C THR A 50 -16.20 4.48 -2.12
N ASP A 51 -17.14 3.62 -2.46
CA ASP A 51 -17.83 2.73 -1.53
C ASP A 51 -16.86 1.62 -1.12
N LEU A 52 -16.04 1.13 -2.06
CA LEU A 52 -14.94 0.19 -1.78
C LEU A 52 -13.87 0.80 -0.84
N TRP A 53 -13.56 2.09 -0.96
CA TRP A 53 -12.62 2.80 -0.08
C TRP A 53 -13.14 3.05 1.34
N GLN A 54 -14.46 3.07 1.49
CA GLN A 54 -15.16 3.24 2.76
C GLN A 54 -15.76 1.92 3.25
N GLY A 55 -15.44 0.81 2.58
CA GLY A 55 -16.03 -0.50 2.79
C GLY A 55 -15.31 -1.33 3.84
N ALA A 56 -15.96 -2.42 4.25
CA ALA A 56 -15.48 -3.30 5.30
C ALA A 56 -14.12 -3.97 4.98
N ALA A 57 -13.84 -4.25 3.70
CA ALA A 57 -12.60 -4.92 3.28
C ALA A 57 -11.36 -4.05 3.59
N ILE A 58 -11.39 -2.77 3.22
CA ILE A 58 -10.28 -1.85 3.48
C ILE A 58 -10.20 -1.47 4.95
N ASP A 59 -11.35 -1.35 5.65
CA ASP A 59 -11.35 -1.09 7.09
C ASP A 59 -10.75 -2.25 7.88
N SER A 60 -11.07 -3.49 7.53
CA SER A 60 -10.44 -4.68 8.11
C SER A 60 -8.91 -4.66 7.91
N LEU A 61 -8.46 -4.33 6.69
CA LEU A 61 -7.03 -4.20 6.40
C LEU A 61 -6.36 -3.08 7.22
N ARG A 62 -7.01 -1.93 7.37
CA ARG A 62 -6.53 -0.80 8.19
C ARG A 62 -6.40 -1.22 9.65
N GLN A 63 -7.42 -1.86 10.23
CA GLN A 63 -7.38 -2.34 11.62
C GLN A 63 -6.30 -3.42 11.83
N GLN A 64 -6.11 -4.30 10.85
CA GLN A 64 -5.03 -5.28 10.87
C GLN A 64 -3.66 -4.57 10.92
N HIS A 65 -3.44 -3.56 10.07
CA HIS A 65 -2.19 -2.80 10.09
C HIS A 65 -1.97 -2.04 11.41
N LEU A 66 -3.02 -1.42 11.97
CA LEU A 66 -2.96 -0.70 13.23
C LEU A 66 -2.63 -1.61 14.42
N SER A 67 -3.01 -2.89 14.37
CA SER A 67 -2.66 -3.89 15.39
C SER A 67 -1.27 -4.52 15.18
N GLY A 68 -0.51 -4.08 14.16
CA GLY A 68 0.78 -4.66 13.81
C GLY A 68 0.70 -5.99 13.05
N GLY A 69 -0.50 -6.41 12.66
CA GLY A 69 -0.72 -7.52 11.75
C GLY A 69 -0.49 -7.09 10.30
N PHE A 70 0.39 -7.80 9.59
CA PHE A 70 0.66 -7.51 8.18
C PHE A 70 0.35 -8.75 7.33
N PRO A 71 -0.52 -8.65 6.30
CA PRO A 71 -0.70 -9.71 5.31
C PRO A 71 0.61 -10.06 4.60
N GLY A 72 0.68 -11.24 3.99
CA GLY A 72 1.91 -11.77 3.36
C GLY A 72 2.61 -10.79 2.42
N VAL A 73 1.85 -10.08 1.57
CA VAL A 73 2.41 -9.05 0.66
C VAL A 73 2.98 -7.82 1.40
N CYS A 74 2.50 -7.54 2.60
CA CYS A 74 2.91 -6.39 3.41
C CYS A 74 4.09 -6.68 4.35
N VAL A 75 4.25 -7.92 4.83
CA VAL A 75 5.23 -8.30 5.88
C VAL A 75 6.64 -7.86 5.53
N ASN A 76 7.08 -8.08 4.28
CA ASN A 76 8.43 -7.73 3.83
C ASN A 76 8.44 -6.61 2.77
N CYS A 77 7.34 -5.86 2.65
CA CYS A 77 7.20 -4.80 1.65
C CYS A 77 8.12 -3.60 1.94
N ASN A 78 8.91 -3.20 0.93
CA ASN A 78 9.88 -2.10 1.00
C ASN A 78 9.51 -0.88 0.13
N GLU A 79 8.24 -0.73 -0.25
CA GLU A 79 7.76 0.35 -1.13
C GLU A 79 7.70 1.72 -0.43
N CYS A 80 7.56 1.73 0.90
CA CYS A 80 7.54 2.96 1.69
C CYS A 80 8.85 3.09 2.47
N GLU A 81 9.30 4.34 2.64
CA GLU A 81 10.38 4.70 3.54
C GLU A 81 10.06 4.16 4.93
N THR A 82 10.98 3.37 5.46
CA THR A 82 10.98 2.94 6.85
C THR A 82 12.39 3.19 7.36
N GLU A 83 12.60 3.18 8.68
CA GLU A 83 13.96 3.25 9.26
C GLU A 83 14.93 2.20 8.69
N LYS A 84 14.40 1.17 8.02
CA LYS A 84 15.14 -0.01 7.53
C LYS A 84 15.31 -0.06 6.03
N THR A 85 14.68 0.80 5.23
CA THR A 85 14.81 0.78 3.77
C THR A 85 14.56 2.15 3.14
N THR A 86 15.52 2.61 2.34
CA THR A 86 15.41 3.83 1.53
C THR A 86 14.43 3.65 0.37
N LYS A 87 13.66 4.69 0.01
CA LYS A 87 12.71 4.66 -1.11
C LYS A 87 13.40 4.20 -2.41
N ARG A 88 12.72 3.30 -3.15
CA ARG A 88 13.20 2.71 -4.40
C ARG A 88 13.07 3.65 -5.61
N PHE A 89 12.20 4.65 -5.54
CA PHE A 89 11.85 5.54 -6.65
C PHE A 89 11.89 7.01 -6.28
N PHE A 90 13.06 7.54 -5.94
CA PHE A 90 13.48 8.92 -6.24
C PHE A 90 15.01 8.90 -6.27
N PHE A 91 15.62 9.41 -7.34
CA PHE A 91 17.05 9.67 -7.33
C PHE A 91 17.32 10.60 -6.15
N ALA A 92 18.09 10.14 -5.17
CA ALA A 92 18.62 11.03 -4.16
C ALA A 92 19.32 12.16 -4.93
N THR A 93 18.89 13.40 -4.76
CA THR A 93 19.68 14.54 -5.23
C THR A 93 21.09 14.31 -4.67
N PRO A 94 22.14 14.26 -5.52
CA PRO A 94 23.47 14.00 -5.04
C PRO A 94 23.79 15.03 -3.96
N ALA A 95 24.20 14.57 -2.78
CA ALA A 95 24.65 15.45 -1.71
C ALA A 95 25.83 16.28 -2.25
N GLY A 96 25.58 17.55 -2.59
CA GLY A 96 26.62 18.42 -3.14
C GLY A 96 26.18 19.58 -4.03
N VAL A 97 24.94 19.62 -4.53
CA VAL A 97 24.48 20.79 -5.31
C VAL A 97 24.03 21.89 -4.33
N LYS A 98 24.98 22.75 -3.96
CA LYS A 98 24.68 24.03 -3.28
C LYS A 98 24.06 24.98 -4.31
N THR A 99 22.97 25.63 -3.90
CA THR A 99 22.42 26.82 -4.57
C THR A 99 23.33 28.03 -4.36
#